data_AF-A0A7S4SZZ6-F1
#
_entry.id   AF-A0A7S4SZZ6-F1
#
_cell.length_a   1.000
_cell.length_b   1.000
_cell.length_c   1.000
_cell.angle_alpha   90.00
_cell.angle_beta   90.00
_cell.angle_gamma   90.00
#
_symmetry.space_group_name_H-M   'P 1'
#
loop_
_entity.id
_entity.type
_entity.pdbx_description
1 polymer ?
#
loop_
_entity_poly.entity_id
_entity_poly.type
_entity_poly.pdbx_seq_one_letter_code
_entity_poly.pdbx_strand_id
1 'polypeptide(L)'
;NNQHKSTPSHNIGNLLLQRTIQTQLYYLADLRDEPTYAWLRSFLDQNHLDDRGRFNELDGIHYSWHDYLHQLQNAPPFTITVQLAPPRLSAQQKRNPYLAQQVSGKSYEETINPAQIYQTIKAVARSLEKEWADDLASLAASDRERVRLYFDREVPRLQTQEYREREYYLKMQVVAGGEGDDQGTPLYKLNARLVARFA
;
A
#
# COMPACT_ATOMS: atom_id res chain seq x y z
N ASN A 1 -16.57 19.67 3.52
CA ASN A 1 -16.71 18.28 4.00
C ASN A 1 -15.40 17.82 4.62
N ASN A 2 -15.35 17.82 5.94
CA ASN A 2 -14.19 17.38 6.71
C ASN A 2 -14.01 15.86 6.52
N GLN A 3 -13.03 15.47 5.71
CA GLN A 3 -12.60 14.09 5.61
C GLN A 3 -11.90 13.71 6.92
N HIS A 4 -12.55 12.88 7.72
CA HIS A 4 -11.90 12.14 8.80
C HIS A 4 -10.88 11.20 8.16
N LYS A 5 -9.62 11.65 8.05
CA LYS A 5 -8.49 10.74 7.88
C LYS A 5 -8.39 9.94 9.18
N SER A 6 -9.00 8.75 9.23
CA SER A 6 -8.80 7.84 10.35
C SER A 6 -7.33 7.40 10.34
N THR A 7 -6.71 7.36 11.52
CA THR A 7 -5.37 6.78 11.68
C THR A 7 -5.37 5.36 11.12
N PRO A 8 -4.41 4.99 10.25
CA PRO A 8 -4.36 3.66 9.65
C PRO A 8 -4.07 2.64 10.76
N SER A 9 -5.12 1.99 11.24
CA SER A 9 -4.99 0.73 11.95
C SER A 9 -4.50 -0.28 10.92
N HIS A 10 -3.28 -0.81 11.11
CA HIS A 10 -2.72 -1.89 10.30
C HIS A 10 -3.67 -3.09 10.36
N ASN A 11 -4.55 -3.18 9.37
CA ASN A 11 -5.62 -4.16 9.31
C ASN A 11 -5.40 -5.02 8.08
N ILE A 12 -5.37 -6.34 8.28
CA ILE A 12 -5.22 -7.32 7.21
C ILE A 12 -6.26 -7.14 6.09
N GLY A 13 -7.46 -6.65 6.42
CA GLY A 13 -8.49 -6.31 5.43
C GLY A 13 -8.11 -5.17 4.50
N ASN A 14 -7.38 -4.16 4.99
CA ASN A 14 -6.86 -3.08 4.15
C ASN A 14 -5.74 -3.59 3.24
N LEU A 15 -4.84 -4.43 3.76
CA LEU A 15 -3.80 -5.06 2.96
C LEU A 15 -4.38 -5.97 1.87
N LEU A 16 -5.38 -6.78 2.23
CA LEU A 16 -6.09 -7.65 1.29
C LEU A 16 -6.78 -6.83 0.20
N LEU A 17 -7.48 -5.75 0.56
CA LEU A 17 -8.11 -4.85 -0.41
C LEU A 17 -7.07 -4.22 -1.34
N GLN A 18 -5.96 -3.73 -0.79
CA GLN A 18 -4.87 -3.15 -1.59
C GLN A 18 -4.36 -4.16 -2.61
N ARG A 19 -4.07 -5.38 -2.16
CA ARG A 19 -3.60 -6.42 -3.07
C ARG A 19 -4.64 -6.77 -4.12
N THR A 20 -5.90 -6.85 -3.72
CA THR A 20 -7.02 -7.10 -4.62
C THR A 20 -7.11 -6.06 -5.73
N ILE A 21 -7.02 -4.77 -5.39
CA ILE A 21 -7.05 -3.67 -6.36
C ILE A 21 -5.85 -3.76 -7.30
N GLN A 22 -4.65 -3.99 -6.77
CA GLN A 22 -3.43 -4.13 -7.56
C GLN A 22 -3.51 -5.30 -8.55
N THR A 23 -3.99 -6.46 -8.09
CA THR A 23 -4.22 -7.63 -8.94
C THR A 23 -5.26 -7.33 -10.02
N GLN A 24 -6.35 -6.65 -9.66
CA GLN A 24 -7.39 -6.28 -10.63
C GLN A 24 -6.86 -5.29 -11.68
N LEU A 25 -6.09 -4.28 -11.28
CA LEU A 25 -5.49 -3.31 -12.19
C LEU A 25 -4.51 -3.99 -13.15
N TYR A 26 -3.74 -4.97 -12.68
CA TYR A 26 -2.90 -5.80 -13.53
C TYR A 26 -3.72 -6.55 -14.59
N TYR A 27 -4.83 -7.20 -14.21
CA TYR A 27 -5.69 -7.91 -15.17
C TYR A 27 -6.35 -6.97 -16.18
N LEU A 28 -6.83 -5.81 -15.75
CA LEU A 28 -7.43 -4.83 -16.66
C LEU A 28 -6.41 -4.31 -17.69
N ALA A 29 -5.16 -4.09 -17.26
CA ALA A 29 -4.08 -3.71 -18.16
C ALA A 29 -3.75 -4.83 -19.17
N ASP A 30 -3.70 -6.09 -18.73
CA ASP A 30 -3.42 -7.26 -19.59
C ASP A 30 -4.54 -7.49 -20.63
N LEU A 31 -5.80 -7.34 -20.20
CA LEU A 31 -6.99 -7.42 -21.07
C LEU A 31 -7.19 -6.19 -21.96
N ARG A 32 -6.38 -5.14 -21.77
CA ARG A 32 -6.47 -3.85 -22.49
C ARG A 32 -7.80 -3.12 -22.30
N ASP A 33 -8.44 -3.31 -21.15
CA ASP A 33 -9.60 -2.53 -20.71
C ASP A 33 -9.12 -1.23 -20.07
N GLU A 34 -8.70 -0.29 -20.91
CA GLU A 34 -8.13 0.99 -20.48
C GLU A 34 -9.13 1.87 -19.73
N PRO A 35 -10.39 2.00 -20.15
CA PRO A 35 -11.38 2.80 -19.45
C PRO A 35 -11.63 2.37 -18.01
N THR A 36 -11.86 1.08 -17.80
CA THR A 36 -12.10 0.53 -16.47
C THR A 36 -10.84 0.62 -15.61
N TYR A 37 -9.67 0.36 -16.21
CA TYR A 37 -8.38 0.52 -15.55
C TYR A 37 -8.14 1.96 -15.07
N ALA A 38 -8.30 2.94 -15.96
CA ALA A 38 -8.08 4.35 -15.67
C ALA A 38 -9.04 4.84 -14.59
N TRP A 39 -10.31 4.44 -14.66
CA TRP A 39 -11.30 4.76 -13.65
C TRP A 39 -10.95 4.15 -12.29
N LEU A 40 -10.71 2.83 -12.23
CA LEU A 40 -10.42 2.13 -10.97
C LEU A 40 -9.13 2.65 -10.32
N ARG A 41 -8.11 2.97 -11.11
CA ARG A 41 -6.85 3.56 -10.64
C ARG A 41 -7.06 4.92 -9.97
N SER A 42 -7.96 5.73 -10.52
CA SER A 42 -8.25 7.08 -10.00
C SER A 42 -9.34 7.09 -8.92
N PHE A 43 -10.06 5.98 -8.73
CA PHE A 43 -11.15 5.88 -7.78
C PHE A 43 -10.65 6.15 -6.35
N LEU A 44 -11.25 7.14 -5.70
CA LEU A 44 -10.86 7.61 -4.35
C LEU A 44 -9.38 8.01 -4.21
N ASP A 45 -8.80 8.56 -5.29
CA ASP A 45 -7.42 9.09 -5.30
C ASP A 45 -6.35 8.02 -4.95
N GLN A 46 -6.50 6.83 -5.52
CA GLN A 46 -5.58 5.71 -5.33
C GLN A 46 -4.56 5.54 -6.46
N ASN A 47 -4.18 6.65 -7.09
CA ASN A 47 -3.32 6.67 -8.27
C ASN A 47 -1.92 6.05 -8.03
N HIS A 48 -1.48 6.04 -6.77
CA HIS A 48 -0.21 5.48 -6.32
C HIS A 48 -0.23 3.96 -6.12
N LEU A 49 -1.41 3.32 -6.09
CA LEU A 49 -1.50 1.86 -5.95
C LEU A 49 -1.07 1.13 -7.22
N ASP A 50 -0.87 1.85 -8.32
CA ASP A 50 -0.45 1.28 -9.58
C ASP A 50 0.89 1.87 -10.03
N ASP A 51 1.96 1.19 -9.62
CA ASP A 51 3.32 1.61 -9.94
C ASP A 51 3.88 0.91 -11.18
N ARG A 52 3.01 0.58 -12.16
CA ARG A 52 3.40 -0.03 -13.46
C ARG A 52 4.33 -1.24 -13.30
N GLY A 53 4.08 -2.06 -12.29
CA GLY A 53 4.89 -3.25 -11.98
C GLY A 53 6.05 -3.03 -11.01
N ARG A 54 6.19 -1.86 -10.38
CA ARG A 54 7.08 -1.70 -9.21
C ARG A 54 6.37 -2.16 -7.93
N PHE A 55 7.18 -2.63 -6.98
CA PHE A 55 6.69 -3.14 -5.70
C PHE A 55 6.02 -2.02 -4.91
N ASN A 56 4.70 -2.12 -4.76
CA ASN A 56 3.92 -1.17 -3.99
C ASN A 56 4.15 -1.37 -2.49
N GLU A 57 4.35 -0.27 -1.78
CA GLU A 57 4.45 -0.20 -0.32
C GLU A 57 3.30 -0.95 0.37
N LEU A 58 3.54 -1.49 1.57
CA LEU A 58 2.49 -2.07 2.40
C LEU A 58 1.68 -0.92 3.03
N ASP A 59 0.35 -1.03 3.06
CA ASP A 59 -0.59 -0.07 3.66
C ASP A 59 -0.73 1.31 2.96
N GLY A 60 -0.74 1.32 1.64
CA GLY A 60 -0.99 2.50 0.82
C GLY A 60 -2.46 2.95 0.76
N ILE A 61 -3.44 2.17 1.22
CA ILE A 61 -4.85 2.58 1.14
C ILE A 61 -5.17 3.65 2.19
N HIS A 62 -5.77 4.76 1.75
CA HIS A 62 -6.18 5.89 2.60
C HIS A 62 -7.54 5.72 3.29
N TYR A 63 -8.33 4.72 2.88
CA TYR A 63 -9.69 4.46 3.36
C TYR A 63 -9.76 3.12 4.08
N SER A 64 -10.68 2.96 5.04
CA SER A 64 -10.95 1.62 5.54
C SER A 64 -11.49 0.74 4.40
N TRP A 65 -11.18 -0.55 4.43
CA TRP A 65 -11.64 -1.46 3.39
C TRP A 65 -13.17 -1.48 3.28
N HIS A 66 -13.88 -1.33 4.40
CA HIS A 66 -15.33 -1.21 4.44
C HIS A 66 -15.83 0.03 3.70
N ASP A 67 -15.26 1.21 4.00
CA ASP A 67 -15.68 2.47 3.38
C ASP A 67 -15.40 2.48 1.88
N TYR A 68 -14.25 1.92 1.47
CA TYR A 68 -13.89 1.80 0.07
C TYR A 68 -14.92 0.94 -0.69
N LEU A 69 -15.21 -0.26 -0.17
CA LEU A 69 -16.15 -1.17 -0.80
C LEU A 69 -17.58 -0.61 -0.83
N HIS A 70 -17.98 0.09 0.23
CA HIS A 70 -19.27 0.77 0.29
C HIS A 70 -19.37 1.87 -0.77
N GLN A 71 -18.34 2.71 -0.93
CA GLN A 71 -18.32 3.73 -1.97
C GLN A 71 -18.30 3.13 -3.37
N LEU A 72 -17.56 2.04 -3.57
CA LEU A 72 -17.47 1.35 -4.86
C LEU A 72 -18.83 0.74 -5.27
N GLN A 73 -19.55 0.14 -4.33
CA GLN A 73 -20.87 -0.45 -4.57
C GLN A 73 -21.93 0.60 -4.92
N ASN A 74 -21.85 1.79 -4.31
CA ASN A 74 -22.83 2.86 -4.47
C ASN A 74 -22.48 3.86 -5.57
N ALA A 75 -21.33 3.73 -6.23
CA ALA A 75 -20.95 4.61 -7.32
C ALA A 75 -21.87 4.39 -8.54
N PRO A 76 -22.42 5.46 -9.13
CA PRO A 76 -23.34 5.34 -10.25
C PRO A 76 -22.62 4.88 -11.52
N PRO A 77 -23.25 4.06 -12.38
CA PRO A 77 -22.77 3.79 -13.72
C PRO A 77 -22.71 5.06 -14.56
N PHE A 78 -21.73 5.15 -15.46
CA PHE A 78 -21.59 6.27 -16.37
C PHE A 78 -20.98 5.81 -17.69
N THR A 79 -21.25 6.58 -18.75
CA THR A 79 -20.77 6.28 -20.10
C THR A 79 -19.70 7.29 -20.49
N ILE A 80 -18.61 6.80 -21.08
CA ILE A 80 -17.55 7.62 -21.64
C ILE A 80 -17.42 7.38 -23.13
N THR A 81 -16.98 8.41 -23.86
CA THR A 81 -16.64 8.28 -25.27
C THR A 81 -15.14 8.08 -25.40
N VAL A 82 -14.73 6.88 -25.82
CA VAL A 82 -13.32 6.55 -26.04
C VAL A 82 -12.95 6.94 -27.46
N GLN A 83 -11.95 7.80 -27.61
CA GLN A 83 -11.39 8.17 -28.90
C GLN A 83 -10.16 7.30 -29.20
N LEU A 84 -10.26 6.45 -30.22
CA LEU A 84 -9.12 5.67 -30.66
C LEU A 84 -8.14 6.58 -31.38
N ALA A 85 -6.89 6.57 -30.90
CA ALA A 85 -5.81 7.28 -31.56
C ALA A 85 -5.72 6.82 -33.02
N PRO A 86 -5.63 7.76 -33.98
CA PRO A 86 -5.50 7.39 -35.37
C PRO A 86 -4.25 6.52 -35.58
N PRO A 87 -4.31 5.50 -36.45
CA PRO A 87 -3.17 4.64 -36.70
C PRO A 87 -1.97 5.48 -37.18
N ARG A 88 -0.79 5.22 -36.60
CA ARG A 88 0.45 5.87 -37.05
C ARG A 88 0.85 5.31 -38.40
N LEU A 89 0.42 5.98 -39.47
CA LEU A 89 0.78 5.63 -40.84
C LEU A 89 2.22 6.07 -41.15
N SER A 90 2.98 5.21 -41.83
CA SER A 90 4.29 5.55 -42.37
C SER A 90 4.18 6.59 -43.50
N ALA A 91 5.28 7.26 -43.84
CA ALA A 91 5.28 8.29 -44.90
C ALA A 91 4.77 7.77 -46.26
N GLN A 92 5.04 6.50 -46.56
CA GLN A 92 4.57 5.84 -47.78
C GLN A 92 3.07 5.51 -47.71
N GLN A 93 2.56 5.13 -46.52
CA GLN A 93 1.13 4.86 -46.30
C GLN A 93 0.28 6.14 -46.30
N LYS A 94 0.83 7.28 -45.86
CA LYS A 94 0.16 8.59 -45.93
C LYS A 94 -0.11 9.06 -47.36
N ARG A 95 0.68 8.59 -48.34
CA ARG A 95 0.45 8.85 -49.77
C ARG A 95 -0.68 8.02 -50.36
N ASN A 96 -1.17 7.00 -49.64
CA ASN A 96 -2.31 6.19 -50.07
C ASN A 96 -3.63 6.90 -49.67
N PRO A 97 -4.41 7.43 -50.63
CA PRO A 97 -5.63 8.17 -50.34
C PRO A 97 -6.70 7.33 -49.62
N TYR A 98 -6.70 6.01 -49.82
CA TYR A 98 -7.64 5.09 -49.14
C TYR A 98 -7.33 4.93 -47.65
N LEU A 99 -6.04 4.90 -47.29
CA LEU A 99 -5.61 4.86 -45.90
C LEU A 99 -5.75 6.22 -45.22
N ALA A 100 -5.52 7.32 -45.96
CA ALA A 100 -5.63 8.69 -45.47
C ALA A 100 -7.08 9.06 -45.06
N GLN A 101 -8.09 8.55 -45.78
CA GLN A 101 -9.50 8.76 -45.44
C GLN A 101 -9.95 7.96 -44.19
N GLN A 102 -9.32 6.81 -43.92
CA GLN A 102 -9.60 5.99 -42.73
C GLN A 102 -8.94 6.51 -41.45
N VAL A 103 -8.17 7.61 -41.49
CA VAL A 103 -7.48 8.20 -40.33
C VAL A 103 -8.42 9.03 -39.45
N SER A 104 -9.71 9.19 -39.79
CA SER A 104 -10.66 9.78 -38.85
C SER A 104 -10.77 8.86 -37.63
N GLY A 105 -10.27 9.32 -36.48
CA GLY A 105 -10.26 8.55 -35.23
C GLY A 105 -11.64 7.95 -34.99
N LYS A 106 -11.70 6.62 -34.84
CA LYS A 106 -12.95 5.94 -34.50
C LYS A 106 -13.23 6.21 -33.03
N SER A 107 -14.43 6.67 -32.71
CA SER A 107 -14.89 6.75 -31.33
C SER A 107 -15.93 5.68 -31.05
N TYR A 108 -15.95 5.15 -29.85
CA TYR A 108 -17.02 4.29 -29.36
C TYR A 108 -17.42 4.70 -27.95
N GLU A 109 -18.65 4.39 -27.57
CA GLU A 109 -19.15 4.63 -26.22
C GLU A 109 -18.93 3.38 -25.37
N GLU A 110 -18.38 3.57 -24.18
CA GLU A 110 -18.14 2.52 -23.21
C GLU A 110 -18.79 2.88 -21.89
N THR A 111 -19.53 1.93 -21.30
CA THR A 111 -20.23 2.15 -20.04
C THR A 111 -19.48 1.46 -18.91
N ILE A 112 -18.99 2.25 -17.96
CA ILE A 112 -18.33 1.75 -16.76
C ILE A 112 -19.40 1.52 -15.69
N ASN A 113 -19.45 0.29 -15.16
CA ASN A 113 -20.40 -0.11 -14.13
C ASN A 113 -19.68 -0.45 -12.81
N PRO A 114 -19.55 0.50 -11.87
CA PRO A 114 -18.88 0.30 -10.59
C PRO A 114 -19.40 -0.88 -9.77
N ALA A 115 -20.71 -1.16 -9.83
CA ALA A 115 -21.30 -2.27 -9.11
C ALA A 115 -20.80 -3.64 -9.63
N GLN A 116 -20.52 -3.76 -10.93
CA GLN A 116 -19.89 -4.96 -11.50
C GLN A 116 -18.44 -5.07 -11.05
N ILE A 117 -17.69 -3.96 -11.09
CA ILE A 117 -16.29 -3.91 -10.63
C ILE A 117 -16.20 -4.32 -9.16
N TYR A 118 -17.14 -3.87 -8.32
CA TYR A 118 -17.26 -4.29 -6.93
C TYR A 118 -17.42 -5.81 -6.77
N GLN A 119 -18.24 -6.47 -7.59
CA GLN A 119 -18.39 -7.92 -7.53
C GLN A 119 -17.09 -8.63 -7.91
N THR A 120 -16.39 -8.13 -8.94
CA THR A 120 -15.09 -8.66 -9.36
C THR A 120 -14.03 -8.50 -8.26
N ILE A 121 -13.94 -7.31 -7.66
CA ILE A 121 -13.04 -7.06 -6.51
C ILE A 121 -13.34 -8.04 -5.37
N LYS A 122 -14.61 -8.27 -5.02
CA LYS A 122 -14.96 -9.26 -4.00
C LYS A 122 -14.57 -10.68 -4.37
N ALA A 123 -14.71 -11.07 -5.63
CA ALA A 123 -14.32 -12.40 -6.09
C ALA A 123 -12.80 -12.58 -6.00
N VAL A 124 -12.01 -11.60 -6.45
CA VAL A 124 -10.55 -11.61 -6.36
C VAL A 124 -10.08 -11.62 -4.91
N ALA A 125 -10.68 -10.79 -4.04
CA ALA A 125 -10.37 -10.75 -2.61
C ALA A 125 -10.59 -12.11 -1.95
N ARG A 126 -11.68 -12.81 -2.29
CA ARG A 126 -11.97 -14.16 -1.77
C ARG A 126 -10.97 -15.21 -2.27
N SER A 127 -10.44 -15.06 -3.49
CA SER A 127 -9.39 -15.95 -4.00
C SER A 127 -8.11 -15.75 -3.19
N LEU A 128 -7.70 -14.48 -3.06
CA LEU A 128 -6.51 -14.11 -2.31
C LEU A 128 -6.61 -14.49 -0.84
N GLU A 129 -7.77 -14.31 -0.21
CA GLU A 129 -8.02 -14.73 1.18
C GLU A 129 -7.76 -16.23 1.37
N LYS A 130 -8.26 -17.07 0.46
CA LYS A 130 -8.06 -18.52 0.52
C LYS A 130 -6.60 -18.91 0.35
N GLU A 131 -5.90 -18.26 -0.56
CA GLU A 131 -4.46 -18.48 -0.78
C GLU A 131 -3.65 -18.03 0.45
N TRP A 132 -3.96 -16.87 1.01
CA TRP A 132 -3.22 -16.27 2.11
C TRP A 132 -3.49 -16.95 3.45
N ALA A 133 -4.67 -17.52 3.67
CA ALA A 133 -5.05 -18.09 4.96
C ALA A 133 -4.05 -19.16 5.44
N ASP A 134 -3.71 -20.10 4.56
CA ASP A 134 -2.79 -21.19 4.88
C ASP A 134 -1.35 -20.68 5.05
N ASP A 135 -0.90 -19.79 4.18
CA ASP A 135 0.44 -19.20 4.23
C ASP A 135 0.65 -18.35 5.50
N LEU A 136 -0.32 -17.51 5.86
CA LEU A 136 -0.28 -16.70 7.06
C LEU A 136 -0.32 -17.57 8.32
N ALA A 137 -1.08 -18.67 8.31
CA ALA A 137 -1.07 -19.63 9.41
C ALA A 137 0.29 -20.31 9.59
N SER A 138 0.91 -20.74 8.48
CA SER A 138 2.25 -21.32 8.46
C SER A 138 3.33 -20.34 8.92
N LEU A 139 3.26 -19.09 8.46
CA LEU A 139 4.14 -18.01 8.90
C LEU A 139 4.00 -17.72 10.39
N ALA A 140 2.77 -17.66 10.90
CA ALA A 140 2.52 -17.46 12.33
C ALA A 140 3.04 -18.62 13.18
N ALA A 141 2.90 -19.86 12.72
CA ALA A 141 3.46 -21.02 13.41
C ALA A 141 5.00 -21.00 13.42
N SER A 142 5.61 -20.69 12.27
CA SER A 142 7.06 -20.56 12.13
C SER A 142 7.63 -19.42 12.97
N ASP A 143 6.91 -18.29 13.05
CA ASP A 143 7.30 -17.16 13.90
C ASP A 143 7.24 -17.52 15.39
N ARG A 144 6.19 -18.20 15.84
CA ARG A 144 6.11 -18.69 17.22
C ARG A 144 7.27 -19.62 17.57
N GLU A 145 7.64 -20.51 16.65
CA GLU A 145 8.78 -21.40 16.84
C GLU A 145 10.11 -20.62 16.89
N ARG A 146 10.30 -19.65 15.99
CA ARG A 146 11.47 -18.76 16.00
C ARG A 146 11.59 -18.01 17.32
N VAL A 147 10.47 -17.44 17.79
CA VAL A 147 10.40 -16.72 19.07
C VAL A 147 10.72 -17.66 20.22
N ARG A 148 10.14 -18.86 20.25
CA ARG A 148 10.45 -19.90 21.26
C ARG A 148 11.94 -20.22 21.28
N LEU A 149 12.55 -20.51 20.13
CA LEU A 149 13.98 -20.81 20.03
C LEU A 149 14.89 -19.65 20.44
N TYR A 150 14.43 -18.40 20.26
CA TYR A 150 15.15 -17.21 20.71
C TYR A 150 15.13 -17.06 22.24
N PHE A 151 14.03 -17.47 22.89
CA PHE A 151 13.88 -17.40 24.34
C PHE A 151 14.39 -18.63 25.09
N ASP A 152 14.33 -19.82 24.49
CA ASP A 152 14.75 -21.10 25.11
C ASP A 152 16.23 -21.40 24.95
N ARG A 153 16.91 -20.79 23.97
CA ARG A 153 18.37 -20.81 23.95
C ARG A 153 18.84 -19.77 24.96
N GLU A 154 19.67 -20.21 25.91
CA GLU A 154 20.76 -19.38 26.42
C GLU A 154 21.68 -19.06 25.22
N VAL A 155 21.20 -18.23 24.29
CA VAL A 155 22.05 -17.62 23.29
C VAL A 155 23.10 -16.89 24.13
N PRO A 156 24.40 -17.16 23.97
CA PRO A 156 25.41 -16.32 24.56
C PRO A 156 25.10 -14.94 24.00
N ARG A 157 24.47 -14.09 24.81
CA ARG A 157 24.25 -12.70 24.45
C ARG A 157 25.65 -12.26 24.09
N LEU A 158 25.91 -11.93 22.82
CA LEU A 158 27.14 -11.27 22.46
C LEU A 158 27.09 -10.00 23.29
N GLN A 159 27.76 -10.04 24.44
CA GLN A 159 27.84 -8.93 25.36
C GLN A 159 28.82 -7.96 24.71
N THR A 160 28.41 -7.40 23.58
CA THR A 160 29.02 -6.20 23.04
C THR A 160 28.96 -5.15 24.14
N GLN A 161 29.98 -4.32 24.19
CA GLN A 161 30.04 -3.24 25.17
C GLN A 161 28.78 -2.38 25.11
N GLU A 162 28.26 -2.11 23.92
CA GLU A 162 26.98 -1.42 23.71
C GLU A 162 25.77 -2.11 24.35
N TYR A 163 25.69 -3.45 24.28
CA TYR A 163 24.59 -4.20 24.90
C TYR A 163 24.68 -4.16 26.44
N ARG A 164 25.89 -4.27 27.00
CA ARG A 164 26.12 -4.13 28.46
C ARG A 164 25.78 -2.73 28.94
N GLU A 165 26.20 -1.70 28.21
CA GLU A 165 25.89 -0.30 28.52
C GLU A 165 24.37 -0.06 28.47
N ARG A 166 23.69 -0.54 27.42
CA ARG A 166 22.23 -0.42 27.30
C ARG A 166 21.48 -1.11 28.44
N GLU A 167 21.85 -2.34 28.80
CA GLU A 167 21.25 -3.06 29.95
C GLU A 167 21.56 -2.37 31.28
N TYR A 168 22.78 -1.85 31.47
CA TYR A 168 23.15 -1.08 32.66
C TYR A 168 22.25 0.16 32.82
N TYR A 169 22.05 0.93 31.74
CA TYR A 169 21.19 2.12 31.79
C TYR A 169 19.69 1.78 31.93
N LEU A 170 19.24 0.65 31.39
CA LEU A 170 17.85 0.17 31.59
C LEU A 170 17.60 -0.31 33.03
N LYS A 171 18.58 -0.96 33.67
CA LYS A 171 18.48 -1.33 35.09
C LYS A 171 18.66 -0.14 36.04
N MET A 172 19.44 0.86 35.62
CA MET A 172 19.62 2.13 36.34
C MET A 172 18.52 3.15 36.06
N GLN A 173 17.52 2.84 35.23
CA GLN A 173 16.27 3.61 35.14
C GLN A 173 15.48 3.41 36.45
N VAL A 174 16.02 3.98 37.52
CA VAL A 174 15.23 4.55 38.60
C VAL A 174 14.29 5.55 37.92
N VAL A 175 13.00 5.34 38.11
CA VAL A 175 11.94 6.24 37.67
C VAL A 175 12.37 7.67 38.01
N ALA A 176 12.47 8.54 37.00
CA ALA A 176 12.59 9.98 37.19
C ALA A 176 11.26 10.47 37.80
N GLY A 177 11.11 10.23 39.09
CA GLY A 177 10.00 10.64 39.93
C GLY A 177 10.59 11.35 41.13
N GLY A 178 11.03 12.58 40.94
CA GLY A 178 11.57 13.43 42.00
C GLY A 178 12.42 14.55 41.42
N GLU A 179 12.05 15.78 41.73
CA GLU A 179 12.82 16.98 41.42
C GLU A 179 14.29 16.82 41.86
N GLY A 180 15.22 16.97 40.91
CA GLY A 180 16.48 17.63 41.20
C GLY A 180 17.78 16.84 41.11
N ASP A 181 17.82 15.56 40.72
CA ASP A 181 19.12 14.89 40.60
C ASP A 181 19.23 13.93 39.40
N ASP A 182 19.41 14.53 38.22
CA ASP A 182 19.72 13.83 36.97
C ASP A 182 21.22 13.46 36.84
N GLN A 183 22.04 13.74 37.86
CA GLN A 183 23.49 13.48 37.86
C GLN A 183 23.75 11.97 37.75
N GLY A 184 24.04 11.50 36.54
CA GLY A 184 24.37 10.09 36.26
C GLY A 184 23.51 9.43 35.19
N THR A 185 22.47 10.09 34.69
CA THR A 185 21.67 9.55 33.58
C THR A 185 22.31 9.87 32.21
N PRO A 186 22.06 9.07 31.16
CA PRO A 186 22.46 9.40 29.79
C PRO A 186 21.87 10.73 29.30
N LEU A 187 20.67 11.08 29.78
CA LEU A 187 19.99 12.34 29.50
C LEU A 187 20.79 13.56 30.00
N TYR A 188 21.47 13.45 31.15
CA TYR A 188 22.36 14.51 31.64
C TYR A 188 23.54 14.78 30.71
N LYS A 189 24.19 13.74 30.17
CA LYS A 189 25.31 13.90 29.23
C LYS A 189 24.88 14.52 27.90
N LEU A 190 23.67 14.21 27.43
CA LEU A 190 23.08 14.81 26.23
C LEU A 190 22.68 16.27 26.46
N ASN A 191 22.04 16.59 27.59
CA ASN A 191 21.69 17.96 27.96
C ASN A 191 22.93 18.83 28.20
N ALA A 192 23.97 18.34 28.88
CA ALA A 192 25.21 19.09 29.10
C ALA A 192 25.92 19.45 27.78
N ARG A 193 25.89 18.56 26.79
CA ARG A 193 26.44 18.83 25.44
C ARG A 193 25.59 19.81 24.64
N LEU A 194 24.28 19.81 24.84
CA LEU A 194 23.35 20.76 24.22
C LEU A 194 23.53 22.17 24.82
N VAL A 195 23.63 22.28 26.15
CA VAL A 195 23.82 23.55 26.86
C VAL A 195 25.19 24.16 26.56
N ALA A 196 26.26 23.36 26.46
CA ALA A 196 27.59 23.84 26.07
C ALA A 196 27.69 24.33 24.61
N ARG A 197 26.66 24.09 23.78
CA ARG A 197 26.59 24.59 22.39
C ARG A 197 25.92 25.97 22.29
N PHE A 198 25.32 26.45 23.36
CA PHE A 198 24.58 27.72 23.41
C PHE A 198 25.12 28.69 24.48
N ALA A 199 26.25 28.37 25.11
CA ALA A 199 27.02 29.23 26.01
C ALA A 199 28.37 29.57 25.35
#